data_AF-A0A0L0UX35-F1
#
_entry.id   AF-A0A0L0UX35-F1
#
_cell.length_a   1.000
_cell.length_b   1.000
_cell.length_c   1.000
_cell.angle_alpha   90.00
_cell.angle_beta   90.00
_cell.angle_gamma   90.00
#
_symmetry.space_group_name_H-M   'P 1'
#
loop_
_entity.id
_entity.type
_entity.pdbx_description
1 polymer ?
#
loop_
_entity_poly.entity_id
_entity_poly.type
_entity_poly.pdbx_seq_one_letter_code
_entity_poly.pdbx_strand_id
1 'polypeptide(L)'
;MESAHAFVKSHLLGPQHSFASVVKLISNALEAQYHEISAHFHQQKMVKLQYLGKTFRECSGVITNYALQKAYNNLAKAKKLPKNHRCNGDYRVRMGIPCKHQMAELLESGELLSPDEFHAQWHIKSIRPLTKVTNEGLLEKVEEIKTKLLSMNAAQAAIHLAQINDIFEGTGTVIDIKLPTEAQKTRGRPGGSKNKPKTTKRDESEFEHLSVSKAFNVKADGHCGYWAVSWALGRGQGDYMKIREELVKEVMDRREWYSKHSFFATIDSILNRLTVNSPKPCHVGKWMSMPTMGDIIANAYQRSVFFFSAIWSQTFFPHSCLPNNNPPIFLALVSKHFIPLSLNTPSLFPAPQLLTKDWTPKASPEALKWQPQYEECFKLTISRKLLFPSSQY
;
A
#
# COMPACT_ATOMS: atom_id res chain seq x y z
N MET A 1 -8.07 -4.40 -18.73
CA MET A 1 -8.53 -5.72 -19.22
C MET A 1 -9.67 -5.45 -20.19
N GLU A 2 -9.48 -5.75 -21.48
CA GLU A 2 -10.57 -5.69 -22.47
C GLU A 2 -11.71 -6.60 -21.98
N SER A 3 -12.97 -6.16 -22.10
CA SER A 3 -14.10 -7.00 -21.67
C SER A 3 -14.15 -8.28 -22.51
N ALA A 4 -14.66 -9.39 -21.97
CA ALA A 4 -14.85 -10.63 -22.74
C ALA A 4 -15.62 -10.37 -24.05
N HIS A 5 -16.56 -9.42 -24.01
CA HIS A 5 -17.28 -8.95 -25.19
C HIS A 5 -16.39 -8.17 -26.19
N ALA A 6 -15.44 -7.34 -25.72
CA ALA A 6 -14.46 -6.68 -26.58
C ALA A 6 -13.43 -7.67 -27.15
N PHE A 7 -13.02 -8.68 -26.37
CA PHE A 7 -12.11 -9.74 -26.78
C PHE A 7 -12.73 -10.67 -27.84
N VAL A 8 -13.97 -11.10 -27.63
CA VAL A 8 -14.71 -11.87 -28.64
C VAL A 8 -14.92 -11.01 -29.89
N LYS A 9 -15.32 -9.75 -29.73
CA LYS A 9 -15.52 -8.84 -30.87
C LYS A 9 -14.25 -8.51 -31.64
N SER A 10 -13.07 -8.56 -31.02
CA SER A 10 -11.78 -8.37 -31.71
C SER A 10 -11.34 -9.59 -32.51
N HIS A 11 -11.79 -10.79 -32.13
CA HIS A 11 -11.48 -12.06 -32.82
C HIS A 11 -12.55 -12.47 -33.85
N LEU A 12 -13.73 -11.85 -33.81
CA LEU A 12 -14.78 -12.04 -34.81
C LEU A 12 -14.66 -10.99 -35.93
N LEU A 13 -14.19 -11.42 -37.10
CA LEU A 13 -13.98 -10.57 -38.28
C LEU A 13 -15.30 -10.22 -38.97
N GLY A 14 -16.10 -9.34 -38.37
CA GLY A 14 -17.27 -8.73 -39.03
C GLY A 14 -18.42 -9.70 -39.39
N PRO A 15 -19.49 -9.17 -39.98
CA PRO A 15 -20.80 -9.83 -40.06
C PRO A 15 -20.93 -10.96 -41.10
N GLN A 16 -19.84 -11.40 -41.75
CA GLN A 16 -19.88 -12.31 -42.92
C GLN A 16 -19.47 -13.77 -42.60
N HIS A 17 -19.29 -14.15 -41.33
CA HIS A 17 -18.81 -15.49 -40.98
C HIS A 17 -19.93 -16.46 -40.58
N SER A 18 -19.83 -17.70 -41.08
CA SER A 18 -20.74 -18.78 -40.69
C SER A 18 -20.55 -19.17 -39.22
N PHE A 19 -21.60 -19.70 -38.60
CA PHE A 19 -21.58 -20.13 -37.19
C PHE A 19 -20.44 -21.12 -36.87
N ALA A 20 -20.18 -22.09 -37.76
CA ALA A 20 -19.07 -23.04 -37.60
C ALA A 20 -17.70 -22.36 -37.62
N SER A 21 -17.54 -21.31 -38.44
CA SER A 21 -16.32 -20.51 -38.49
C SER A 21 -16.13 -19.68 -37.22
N VAL A 22 -17.22 -19.12 -36.67
CA VAL A 22 -17.25 -18.36 -35.42
C VAL A 22 -16.86 -19.25 -34.23
N VAL A 23 -17.44 -20.45 -34.13
CA VAL A 23 -17.10 -21.41 -33.05
C VAL A 23 -15.61 -21.79 -33.12
N LYS A 24 -15.08 -22.09 -34.31
CA LYS A 24 -13.66 -22.41 -34.48
C LYS A 24 -12.74 -21.25 -34.11
N LEU A 25 -13.11 -20.01 -34.45
CA LEU A 25 -12.36 -18.80 -34.08
C LEU A 25 -12.33 -18.58 -32.56
N ILE A 26 -13.46 -18.80 -31.88
CA ILE A 26 -13.55 -18.69 -30.42
C ILE A 26 -12.73 -19.79 -29.75
N SER A 27 -12.82 -21.05 -30.20
CA SER A 27 -12.02 -22.16 -29.66
C SER A 27 -10.52 -21.89 -29.77
N ASN A 28 -10.06 -21.41 -30.93
CA ASN A 28 -8.65 -21.06 -31.13
C ASN A 28 -8.21 -19.90 -30.23
N ALA A 29 -9.07 -18.89 -30.03
CA ALA A 29 -8.77 -17.76 -29.15
C ALA A 29 -8.67 -18.19 -27.67
N LEU A 30 -9.52 -19.12 -27.24
CA LEU A 30 -9.49 -19.69 -25.89
C LEU A 30 -8.24 -20.56 -25.66
N GLU A 31 -7.87 -21.40 -26.64
CA GLU A 31 -6.63 -22.18 -26.56
C GLU A 31 -5.39 -21.27 -26.51
N ALA A 32 -5.37 -20.20 -27.30
CA ALA A 32 -4.28 -19.22 -27.28
C ALA A 32 -4.16 -18.51 -25.92
N GLN A 33 -5.28 -18.06 -25.33
CA GLN A 33 -5.27 -17.47 -23.99
C GLN A 33 -4.80 -18.46 -22.91
N TYR A 34 -5.25 -19.72 -23.00
CA TYR A 34 -4.79 -20.76 -22.09
C TYR A 34 -3.27 -20.96 -22.18
N HIS A 35 -2.73 -21.02 -23.39
CA HIS A 35 -1.29 -21.13 -23.61
C HIS A 35 -0.52 -19.91 -23.09
N GLU A 36 -1.04 -18.70 -23.27
CA GLU A 36 -0.42 -17.46 -22.77
C GLU A 36 -0.38 -17.42 -21.24
N ILE A 37 -1.49 -17.75 -20.58
CA ILE A 37 -1.59 -17.81 -19.11
C ILE A 37 -0.66 -18.90 -18.55
N SER A 38 -0.67 -20.08 -19.17
CA SER A 38 0.21 -21.17 -18.80
C SER A 38 1.69 -20.77 -18.97
N ALA A 39 2.05 -20.13 -20.08
CA ALA A 39 3.40 -19.64 -20.32
C ALA A 39 3.82 -18.57 -19.30
N HIS A 40 2.96 -17.60 -19.00
CA HIS A 40 3.22 -16.57 -17.99
C HIS A 40 3.44 -17.17 -16.60
N PHE A 41 2.67 -18.20 -16.24
CA PHE A 41 2.84 -18.91 -14.98
C PHE A 41 4.16 -19.71 -14.95
N HIS A 42 4.54 -20.37 -16.04
CA HIS A 42 5.84 -21.05 -16.16
C HIS A 42 7.02 -20.06 -16.20
N GLN A 43 6.81 -18.83 -16.67
CA GLN A 43 7.81 -17.75 -16.66
C GLN A 43 7.98 -17.09 -15.29
N GLN A 44 6.96 -17.14 -14.42
CA GLN A 44 7.08 -16.75 -13.01
C GLN A 44 7.97 -17.75 -12.27
N LYS A 45 9.28 -17.51 -12.31
CA LYS A 45 10.27 -18.30 -11.58
C LYS A 45 9.96 -18.24 -10.08
N MET A 46 9.65 -19.40 -9.48
CA MET A 46 9.73 -19.54 -8.03
C MET A 46 11.17 -19.21 -7.61
N VAL A 47 11.37 -18.09 -6.92
CA VAL A 47 12.70 -17.67 -6.44
C VAL A 47 13.13 -18.69 -5.39
N LYS A 48 13.98 -19.64 -5.76
CA LYS A 48 14.55 -20.61 -4.81
C LYS A 48 15.65 -19.92 -4.02
N LEU A 49 15.59 -20.01 -2.70
CA LEU A 49 16.65 -19.53 -1.81
C LEU A 49 17.87 -20.47 -1.93
N GLN A 50 18.88 -20.04 -2.67
CA GLN A 50 20.07 -20.87 -3.00
C GLN A 50 20.96 -21.19 -1.78
N TYR A 51 20.86 -20.40 -0.70
CA TYR A 51 21.65 -20.58 0.51
C TYR A 51 21.06 -21.61 1.50
N LEU A 52 19.90 -22.18 1.20
CA LEU A 52 19.27 -23.17 2.07
C LEU A 52 20.03 -24.50 1.96
N GLY A 53 20.51 -25.00 3.11
CA GLY A 53 21.20 -26.28 3.19
C GLY A 53 20.29 -27.48 2.92
N LYS A 54 20.87 -28.68 2.86
CA LYS A 54 20.17 -29.95 2.57
C LYS A 54 18.93 -30.17 3.45
N THR A 55 18.94 -29.68 4.69
CA THR A 55 17.85 -29.78 5.67
C THR A 55 16.51 -29.23 5.17
N PHE A 56 16.49 -28.23 4.27
CA PHE A 56 15.26 -27.59 3.77
C PHE A 56 14.81 -28.09 2.40
N ARG A 57 15.43 -29.15 1.87
CA ARG A 57 15.20 -29.62 0.49
C ARG A 57 13.72 -29.93 0.22
N GLU A 58 13.05 -30.61 1.14
CA GLU A 58 11.65 -31.04 1.00
C GLU A 58 10.67 -29.86 1.09
N CYS A 59 11.04 -28.80 1.78
CA CYS A 59 10.21 -27.61 1.92
C CYS A 59 10.32 -26.64 0.73
N SER A 60 11.33 -26.81 -0.14
CA SER A 60 11.58 -25.89 -1.26
C SER A 60 10.48 -25.98 -2.32
N GLY A 61 9.76 -24.88 -2.54
CA GLY A 61 8.65 -24.84 -3.50
C GLY A 61 7.31 -25.39 -2.97
N VAL A 62 7.30 -25.95 -1.76
CA VAL A 62 6.09 -26.35 -1.03
C VAL A 62 5.73 -25.32 0.04
N ILE A 63 6.74 -24.75 0.69
CA ILE A 63 6.60 -23.75 1.76
C ILE A 63 7.04 -22.38 1.25
N THR A 64 6.36 -21.32 1.70
CA THR A 64 6.70 -19.94 1.35
C THR A 64 8.14 -19.56 1.73
N ASN A 65 8.81 -18.75 0.89
CA ASN A 65 10.17 -18.30 1.13
C ASN A 65 10.36 -17.54 2.46
N TYR A 66 9.34 -16.79 2.91
CA TYR A 66 9.38 -16.08 4.19
C TYR A 66 9.53 -17.04 5.37
N ALA A 67 8.70 -18.09 5.40
CA ALA A 67 8.72 -19.09 6.47
C ALA A 67 10.05 -19.86 6.46
N LEU A 68 10.56 -20.22 5.27
CA LEU A 68 11.87 -20.85 5.11
C LEU A 68 13.02 -19.98 5.63
N GLN A 69 13.01 -18.68 5.32
CA GLN A 69 14.05 -17.76 5.81
C GLN A 69 14.03 -17.61 7.33
N LYS A 70 12.84 -17.55 7.95
CA LYS A 70 12.70 -17.51 9.41
C LYS A 70 13.18 -18.82 10.05
N ALA A 71 12.83 -19.96 9.48
CA ALA A 71 13.28 -21.27 9.95
C ALA A 71 14.81 -21.42 9.86
N TYR A 72 15.42 -20.97 8.75
CA TYR A 72 16.88 -20.93 8.61
C TYR A 72 17.56 -20.06 9.67
N ASN A 73 17.02 -18.89 9.97
CA ASN A 73 17.54 -18.03 11.05
C ASN A 73 17.43 -18.71 12.43
N ASN A 74 16.39 -19.51 12.67
CA ASN A 74 16.26 -20.30 13.89
C ASN A 74 17.29 -21.43 13.94
N LEU A 75 17.58 -22.08 12.81
CA LEU A 75 18.66 -23.08 12.70
C LEU A 75 20.04 -22.47 12.99
N ALA A 76 20.32 -21.26 12.50
CA ALA A 76 21.56 -20.55 12.80
C ALA A 76 21.69 -20.23 14.31
N LYS A 77 20.57 -19.94 14.98
CA LYS A 77 20.52 -19.73 16.44
C LYS A 77 20.61 -21.04 17.23
N ALA A 78 20.11 -22.15 16.69
CA ALA A 78 20.14 -23.47 17.32
C ALA A 78 21.58 -23.93 17.63
N LYS A 79 22.53 -23.65 16.72
CA LYS A 79 23.96 -23.96 16.90
C LYS A 79 24.60 -23.32 18.14
N LYS A 80 24.00 -22.25 18.68
CA LYS A 80 24.51 -21.50 19.84
C LYS A 80 23.72 -21.80 21.12
N LEU A 81 22.83 -22.78 21.10
CA LEU A 81 21.95 -23.09 22.21
C LEU A 81 22.68 -23.95 23.26
N PRO A 82 22.61 -23.62 24.56
CA PRO A 82 23.16 -24.47 25.61
C PRO A 82 22.34 -25.76 25.76
N LYS A 83 23.01 -26.90 26.02
CA LYS A 83 22.40 -28.25 26.09
C LYS A 83 21.21 -28.37 27.06
N ASN A 84 21.13 -27.52 28.09
CA ASN A 84 20.10 -27.58 29.13
C ASN A 84 18.94 -26.59 28.91
N HIS A 85 18.84 -25.93 27.75
CA HIS A 85 17.78 -24.95 27.49
C HIS A 85 16.46 -25.63 27.14
N ARG A 86 15.44 -25.44 27.99
CA ARG A 86 14.07 -25.92 27.72
C ARG A 86 13.32 -25.03 26.75
N CYS A 87 12.55 -25.64 25.85
CA CYS A 87 11.62 -24.95 24.95
C CYS A 87 10.30 -24.65 25.66
N ASN A 88 9.75 -23.45 25.47
CA ASN A 88 8.43 -23.07 25.99
C ASN A 88 7.30 -23.17 24.94
N GLY A 89 7.59 -23.59 23.70
CA GLY A 89 6.58 -23.81 22.65
C GLY A 89 5.99 -22.54 22.02
N ASP A 90 6.05 -21.39 22.70
CA ASP A 90 5.42 -20.12 22.29
C ASP A 90 5.74 -19.66 20.86
N TYR A 91 6.95 -19.98 20.38
CA TYR A 91 7.37 -19.56 19.05
C TYR A 91 6.57 -20.30 17.96
N ARG A 92 6.37 -21.62 18.12
CA ARG A 92 5.60 -22.43 17.17
C ARG A 92 4.13 -22.04 17.20
N VAL A 93 3.57 -21.82 18.40
CA VAL A 93 2.17 -21.37 18.56
C VAL A 93 1.94 -20.01 17.90
N ARG A 94 2.83 -19.03 18.11
CA ARG A 94 2.65 -17.68 17.56
C ARG A 94 2.97 -17.55 16.08
N MET A 95 4.04 -18.22 15.62
CA MET A 95 4.55 -18.03 14.26
C MET A 95 4.14 -19.14 13.29
N GLY A 96 3.75 -20.31 13.79
CA GLY A 96 3.52 -21.50 12.96
C GLY A 96 4.78 -21.98 12.22
N ILE A 97 5.96 -21.65 12.75
CA ILE A 97 7.29 -21.94 12.18
C ILE A 97 8.12 -22.68 13.23
N PRO A 98 8.92 -23.69 12.87
CA PRO A 98 9.72 -24.42 13.84
C PRO A 98 10.73 -23.51 14.55
N CYS A 99 10.84 -23.70 15.87
CA CYS A 99 11.64 -22.85 16.74
C CYS A 99 13.12 -23.27 16.80
N LYS A 100 13.98 -22.46 17.43
CA LYS A 100 15.41 -22.76 17.60
C LYS A 100 15.70 -24.09 18.34
N HIS A 101 14.80 -24.53 19.23
CA HIS A 101 14.99 -25.78 20.00
C HIS A 101 14.68 -27.00 19.13
N GLN A 102 13.55 -26.98 18.41
CA GLN A 102 13.22 -28.01 17.43
C GLN A 102 14.26 -28.11 16.31
N MET A 103 14.84 -26.97 15.91
CA MET A 103 15.96 -26.94 14.98
C MET A 103 17.25 -27.53 15.55
N ALA A 104 17.46 -27.49 16.88
CA ALA A 104 18.59 -28.13 17.54
C ALA A 104 18.40 -29.65 17.58
N GLU A 105 17.19 -30.12 17.90
CA GLU A 105 16.82 -31.55 17.85
C GLU A 105 17.04 -32.11 16.43
N LEU A 106 16.62 -31.39 15.39
CA LEU A 106 16.83 -31.78 13.99
C LEU A 106 18.32 -31.82 13.59
N LEU A 107 19.18 -30.99 14.20
CA LEU A 107 20.63 -31.05 13.99
C LEU A 107 21.26 -32.26 14.66
N GLU A 108 20.73 -32.67 15.82
CA GLU A 108 21.17 -33.85 16.55
C GLU A 108 20.69 -35.15 15.88
N SER A 109 19.46 -35.18 15.38
CA SER A 109 18.89 -36.35 14.67
C SER A 109 19.40 -36.47 13.23
N GLY A 110 19.88 -35.38 12.63
CA GLY A 110 20.33 -35.35 11.23
C GLY A 110 19.19 -35.47 10.20
N GLU A 111 17.95 -35.31 10.65
CA GLU A 111 16.75 -35.46 9.83
C GLU A 111 16.50 -34.25 8.92
N LEU A 112 15.71 -34.49 7.87
CA LEU A 112 15.22 -33.42 6.99
C LEU A 112 14.02 -32.73 7.63
N LEU A 113 13.89 -31.42 7.39
CA LEU A 113 12.74 -30.68 7.86
C LEU A 113 11.55 -30.96 6.95
N SER A 114 10.53 -31.62 7.50
CA SER A 114 9.26 -31.87 6.81
C SER A 114 8.45 -30.57 6.62
N PRO A 115 7.76 -30.39 5.47
CA PRO A 115 6.81 -29.31 5.26
C PRO A 115 5.69 -29.25 6.32
N ASP A 116 5.32 -30.38 6.92
CA ASP A 116 4.23 -30.48 7.90
C ASP A 116 4.58 -29.83 9.24
N GLU A 117 5.87 -29.56 9.49
CA GLU A 117 6.30 -28.78 10.65
C GLU A 117 5.95 -27.29 10.55
N PHE A 118 5.52 -26.84 9.37
CA PHE A 118 5.00 -25.51 9.14
C PHE A 118 3.47 -25.52 9.19
N HIS A 119 2.90 -24.51 9.85
CA HIS A 119 1.47 -24.30 9.85
C HIS A 119 0.93 -24.13 8.42
N ALA A 120 -0.27 -24.64 8.14
CA ALA A 120 -0.91 -24.65 6.82
C ALA A 120 -0.95 -23.28 6.12
N GLN A 121 -0.92 -22.18 6.88
CA GLN A 121 -0.83 -20.82 6.33
C GLN A 121 0.43 -20.55 5.50
N TRP A 122 1.48 -21.35 5.70
CA TRP A 122 2.76 -21.21 5.02
C TRP A 122 2.92 -22.15 3.82
N HIS A 123 1.92 -23.00 3.55
CA HIS A 123 1.92 -23.95 2.43
C HIS A 123 1.45 -23.28 1.13
N ILE A 124 2.21 -23.50 0.05
CA ILE A 124 1.90 -22.99 -1.28
C ILE A 124 0.84 -23.89 -1.91
N LYS A 125 -0.37 -23.36 -2.10
CA LYS A 125 -1.45 -24.08 -2.78
C LYS A 125 -1.16 -24.11 -4.29
N SER A 126 -0.78 -25.28 -4.81
CA SER A 126 -0.65 -25.47 -6.26
C SER A 126 -2.02 -25.40 -6.94
N ILE A 127 -2.19 -24.49 -7.88
CA ILE A 127 -3.32 -24.51 -8.82
C ILE A 127 -3.00 -25.62 -9.82
N ARG A 128 -3.54 -26.83 -9.62
CA ARG A 128 -3.30 -27.95 -10.54
C ARG A 128 -4.02 -27.71 -11.88
N PRO A 129 -3.42 -28.11 -13.01
CA PRO A 129 -4.13 -28.21 -14.29
C PRO A 129 -5.23 -29.28 -14.21
N LEU A 130 -6.41 -28.98 -14.74
CA LEU A 130 -7.51 -29.95 -14.86
C LEU A 130 -7.07 -31.13 -15.74
N THR A 131 -7.07 -32.34 -15.18
CA THR A 131 -6.86 -33.59 -15.92
C THR A 131 -8.07 -33.90 -16.78
N LYS A 132 -7.87 -34.29 -18.05
CA LYS A 132 -8.93 -34.78 -18.95
C LYS A 132 -9.64 -35.98 -18.30
N VAL A 133 -10.94 -35.86 -18.03
CA VAL A 133 -11.77 -36.95 -17.48
C VAL A 133 -12.14 -37.92 -18.61
N THR A 134 -12.08 -39.23 -18.36
CA THR A 134 -12.48 -40.28 -19.32
C THR A 134 -14.01 -40.37 -19.43
N ASN A 135 -14.50 -40.86 -20.57
CA ASN A 135 -15.93 -40.91 -20.86
C ASN A 135 -16.73 -41.76 -19.86
N GLU A 136 -16.16 -42.83 -19.30
CA GLU A 136 -16.85 -43.65 -18.29
C GLU A 136 -17.10 -42.88 -16.98
N GLY A 137 -16.12 -42.08 -16.52
CA GLY A 137 -16.28 -41.25 -15.32
C GLY A 137 -17.25 -40.09 -15.49
N LEU A 138 -17.47 -39.66 -16.75
CA LEU A 138 -18.47 -38.64 -17.07
C LEU A 138 -19.89 -39.18 -16.91
N LEU A 139 -20.14 -40.41 -17.38
CA LEU A 139 -21.46 -41.06 -17.28
C LEU A 139 -21.87 -41.30 -15.82
N GLU A 140 -20.95 -41.74 -14.98
CA GLU A 140 -21.21 -41.98 -13.56
C GLU A 140 -21.62 -40.67 -12.84
N LYS A 141 -20.97 -39.56 -13.19
CA LYS A 141 -21.31 -38.23 -12.66
C LYS A 141 -22.66 -37.72 -13.14
N VAL A 142 -23.03 -38.00 -14.38
CA VAL A 142 -24.35 -37.62 -14.94
C VAL A 142 -25.48 -38.35 -14.21
N GLU A 143 -25.33 -39.65 -13.94
CA GLU A 143 -26.33 -40.41 -13.20
C GLU A 143 -26.44 -40.00 -11.72
N GLU A 144 -25.31 -39.59 -11.11
CA GLU A 144 -25.31 -39.00 -9.76
C GLU A 144 -26.13 -37.69 -9.71
N ILE A 145 -25.98 -36.84 -10.73
CA ILE A 145 -26.72 -35.56 -10.85
C ILE A 145 -28.22 -35.83 -11.05
N LYS A 146 -28.57 -36.76 -11.94
CA LYS A 146 -29.96 -37.14 -12.21
C LYS A 146 -30.66 -37.65 -10.95
N THR A 147 -30.01 -38.51 -10.18
CA THR A 147 -30.56 -39.06 -8.93
C THR A 147 -30.82 -37.95 -7.91
N LYS A 148 -29.88 -37.00 -7.77
CA LYS A 148 -30.05 -35.83 -6.89
C LYS A 148 -31.21 -34.95 -7.34
N LEU A 149 -31.34 -34.67 -8.64
CA LEU A 149 -32.43 -33.83 -9.15
C LEU A 149 -33.82 -34.44 -8.91
N LEU A 150 -33.96 -35.76 -9.06
CA LEU A 150 -35.22 -36.46 -8.80
C LEU A 150 -35.58 -36.54 -7.31
N SER A 151 -34.58 -36.50 -6.43
CA SER A 151 -34.81 -36.45 -4.97
C SER A 151 -35.22 -35.07 -4.44
N MET A 152 -35.09 -34.02 -5.26
CA MET A 152 -35.45 -32.66 -4.91
C MET A 152 -36.94 -32.41 -5.13
N ASN A 153 -37.50 -31.39 -4.48
CA ASN A 153 -38.88 -30.99 -4.77
C ASN A 153 -39.00 -30.43 -6.20
N ALA A 154 -40.20 -30.56 -6.79
CA ALA A 154 -40.42 -30.28 -8.22
C ALA A 154 -40.09 -28.83 -8.63
N ALA A 155 -40.29 -27.86 -7.74
CA ALA A 155 -39.97 -26.46 -8.02
C ALA A 155 -38.46 -26.21 -8.06
N GLN A 156 -37.69 -26.80 -7.13
CA GLN A 156 -36.23 -26.69 -7.12
C GLN A 156 -35.58 -27.47 -8.27
N ALA A 157 -36.11 -28.66 -8.58
CA ALA A 157 -35.65 -29.45 -9.71
C ALA A 157 -35.83 -28.70 -11.04
N ALA A 158 -36.99 -28.06 -11.24
CA ALA A 158 -37.25 -27.24 -12.43
C ALA A 158 -36.29 -26.03 -12.56
N ILE A 159 -35.94 -25.38 -11.45
CA ILE A 159 -34.97 -24.28 -11.43
C ILE A 159 -33.58 -24.76 -11.83
N HIS A 160 -33.11 -25.87 -11.24
CA HIS A 160 -31.79 -26.41 -11.56
C HIS A 160 -31.70 -26.95 -12.99
N LEU A 161 -32.77 -27.57 -13.50
CA LEU A 161 -32.84 -28.02 -14.89
C LEU A 161 -32.80 -26.84 -15.88
N ALA A 162 -33.51 -25.75 -15.59
CA ALA A 162 -33.44 -24.53 -16.39
C ALA A 162 -32.01 -23.95 -16.41
N GLN A 163 -31.34 -23.88 -15.26
CA GLN A 163 -29.95 -23.40 -15.17
C GLN A 163 -28.96 -24.29 -15.94
N ILE A 164 -29.15 -25.60 -15.91
CA ILE A 164 -28.33 -26.55 -16.66
C ILE A 164 -28.56 -26.36 -18.17
N ASN A 165 -29.81 -26.18 -18.61
CA ASN A 165 -30.13 -25.92 -20.01
C ASN A 165 -29.57 -24.57 -20.49
N ASP A 166 -29.67 -23.52 -19.69
CA ASP A 166 -29.09 -22.22 -20.03
C ASP A 166 -27.56 -22.35 -20.26
N ILE A 167 -26.87 -23.13 -19.42
CA ILE A 167 -25.43 -23.40 -19.58
C ILE A 167 -25.13 -24.14 -20.90
N PHE A 168 -25.95 -25.13 -21.28
CA PHE A 168 -25.77 -25.87 -22.55
C PHE A 168 -26.10 -25.02 -23.78
N GLU A 169 -27.06 -24.11 -23.69
CA GLU A 169 -27.43 -23.17 -24.75
C GLU A 169 -26.47 -21.97 -24.83
N GLY A 170 -25.50 -21.88 -23.90
CA GLY A 170 -24.53 -20.78 -23.82
C GLY A 170 -25.15 -19.44 -23.41
N THR A 171 -26.43 -19.45 -23.00
CA THR A 171 -27.20 -18.32 -22.47
C THR A 171 -27.07 -18.21 -20.95
N GLY A 172 -26.53 -19.25 -20.32
CA GLY A 172 -26.21 -19.33 -18.91
C GLY A 172 -25.26 -18.20 -18.54
N THR A 173 -25.66 -17.39 -17.57
CA THR A 173 -24.83 -16.33 -17.00
C THR A 173 -23.56 -16.94 -16.42
N VAL A 174 -22.49 -16.93 -17.21
CA VAL A 174 -21.13 -17.19 -16.74
C VAL A 174 -20.78 -16.04 -15.80
N ILE A 175 -20.79 -16.32 -14.50
CA ILE A 175 -20.26 -15.39 -13.51
C ILE A 175 -18.75 -15.53 -13.57
N ASP A 176 -18.11 -14.65 -14.35
CA ASP A 176 -16.66 -14.51 -14.35
C ASP A 176 -16.16 -14.26 -12.91
N ILE A 177 -15.49 -15.27 -12.31
CA ILE A 177 -14.71 -15.06 -11.11
C ILE A 177 -13.43 -14.34 -11.53
N LYS A 178 -13.52 -13.01 -11.61
CA LYS A 178 -12.35 -12.16 -11.86
C LYS A 178 -11.35 -12.35 -10.73
N LEU A 179 -10.14 -12.80 -11.07
CA LEU A 179 -8.97 -12.52 -10.25
C LEU A 179 -8.86 -11.00 -10.09
N PRO A 180 -8.69 -10.47 -8.86
CA PRO A 180 -8.73 -9.05 -8.62
C PRO A 180 -7.59 -8.38 -9.41
N THR A 181 -7.95 -7.64 -10.44
CA THR A 181 -6.99 -6.85 -11.23
C THR A 181 -6.51 -5.62 -10.44
N GLU A 182 -7.24 -5.26 -9.37
CA GLU A 182 -6.88 -4.33 -8.31
C GLU A 182 -7.58 -4.76 -7.00
N ALA A 183 -7.08 -4.29 -5.84
CA ALA A 183 -7.65 -4.59 -4.52
C ALA A 183 -9.16 -4.27 -4.44
N GLN A 184 -9.92 -5.11 -3.73
CA GLN A 184 -11.39 -5.06 -3.66
C GLN A 184 -11.94 -3.67 -3.27
N LYS A 185 -12.77 -3.08 -4.13
CA LYS A 185 -13.71 -2.03 -3.76
C LYS A 185 -15.02 -2.68 -3.32
N THR A 186 -15.42 -2.49 -2.06
CA THR A 186 -16.76 -2.82 -1.57
C THR A 186 -17.74 -1.70 -1.95
N ARG A 187 -18.96 -2.07 -2.37
CA ARG A 187 -19.99 -1.13 -2.85
C ARG A 187 -20.83 -0.65 -1.66
N GLY A 188 -20.73 0.63 -1.33
CA GLY A 188 -21.80 1.31 -0.59
C GLY A 188 -23.10 1.43 -1.41
N ARG A 189 -24.15 1.85 -0.70
CA ARG A 189 -25.62 1.84 -0.93
C ARG A 189 -26.14 2.22 -2.35
N PRO A 190 -27.30 1.67 -2.79
CA PRO A 190 -27.92 1.94 -4.10
C PRO A 190 -28.38 3.40 -4.27
N GLY A 191 -28.33 3.89 -5.51
CA GLY A 191 -28.93 5.18 -5.89
C GLY A 191 -30.46 5.12 -5.86
N GLY A 192 -31.08 5.99 -5.07
CA GLY A 192 -32.53 6.20 -5.01
C GLY A 192 -33.12 6.86 -6.26
N SER A 193 -34.45 6.88 -6.33
CA SER A 193 -35.29 7.38 -7.43
C SER A 193 -34.81 8.67 -8.10
N LYS A 194 -34.94 8.74 -9.43
CA LYS A 194 -34.39 9.79 -10.32
C LYS A 194 -34.86 11.24 -10.08
N ASN A 195 -35.84 11.47 -9.19
CA ASN A 195 -36.37 12.79 -8.83
C ASN A 195 -36.14 13.22 -7.37
N LYS A 196 -35.15 12.64 -6.66
CA LYS A 196 -34.76 13.11 -5.32
C LYS A 196 -33.50 13.98 -5.41
N PRO A 197 -33.34 15.05 -4.59
CA PRO A 197 -32.06 15.72 -4.46
C PRO A 197 -30.98 14.67 -4.19
N LYS A 198 -29.91 14.67 -4.99
CA LYS A 198 -28.83 13.68 -4.94
C LYS A 198 -28.10 13.72 -3.59
N THR A 199 -28.66 13.10 -2.57
CA THR A 199 -27.96 12.81 -1.31
C THR A 199 -28.65 11.66 -0.58
N THR A 200 -28.01 10.50 -0.65
CA THR A 200 -27.93 9.57 0.48
C THR A 200 -26.51 9.01 0.46
N LYS A 201 -25.52 9.85 0.77
CA LYS A 201 -24.22 9.33 1.20
C LYS A 201 -24.48 8.44 2.41
N ARG A 202 -23.86 7.26 2.46
CA ARG A 202 -23.64 6.59 3.74
C ARG A 202 -22.75 7.54 4.55
N ASP A 203 -23.03 7.73 5.85
CA ASP A 203 -22.10 8.45 6.71
C ASP A 203 -20.73 7.79 6.57
N GLU A 204 -19.79 8.55 6.02
CA GLU A 204 -18.40 8.15 5.86
C GLU A 204 -17.89 7.78 7.26
N SER A 205 -17.21 6.63 7.38
CA SER A 205 -16.67 6.27 8.68
C SER A 205 -15.66 7.34 9.12
N GLU A 206 -15.51 7.56 10.42
CA GLU A 206 -14.56 8.53 10.98
C GLU A 206 -13.13 8.32 10.43
N PHE A 207 -12.78 7.09 10.03
CA PHE A 207 -11.50 6.76 9.38
C PHE A 207 -11.38 7.23 7.93
N GLU A 208 -12.47 7.22 7.15
CA GLU A 208 -12.47 7.66 5.76
C GLU A 208 -12.39 9.19 5.65
N HIS A 209 -13.00 9.92 6.58
CA HIS A 209 -12.88 11.37 6.68
C HIS A 209 -11.44 11.87 6.88
N LEU A 210 -10.55 11.04 7.43
CA LEU A 210 -9.20 11.41 7.88
C LEU A 210 -8.08 10.90 6.95
N SER A 211 -8.42 10.44 5.74
CA SER A 211 -7.48 9.78 4.82
C SER A 211 -6.83 10.74 3.80
N VAL A 212 -5.63 10.38 3.34
CA VAL A 212 -4.90 11.10 2.27
C VAL A 212 -5.66 10.89 0.96
N SER A 213 -6.11 11.98 0.33
CA SER A 213 -6.83 11.94 -0.94
C SER A 213 -5.90 11.72 -2.12
N LYS A 214 -4.72 12.35 -2.11
CA LYS A 214 -3.70 12.23 -3.15
C LYS A 214 -2.29 12.34 -2.55
N ALA A 215 -1.38 11.52 -3.05
CA ALA A 215 0.05 11.67 -2.86
C ALA A 215 0.67 11.84 -4.25
N PHE A 216 1.40 12.94 -4.46
CA PHE A 216 1.94 13.25 -5.78
C PHE A 216 3.43 12.93 -5.84
N ASN A 217 3.85 12.07 -6.77
CA ASN A 217 5.26 11.74 -6.94
C ASN A 217 5.95 12.82 -7.78
N VAL A 218 6.78 13.65 -7.14
CA VAL A 218 7.52 14.72 -7.81
C VAL A 218 8.82 14.19 -8.41
N LYS A 219 9.49 15.00 -9.23
CA LYS A 219 10.74 14.60 -9.86
C LYS A 219 11.84 14.35 -8.81
N ALA A 220 12.53 13.22 -8.94
CA ALA A 220 13.61 12.79 -8.05
C ALA A 220 15.00 13.29 -8.52
N ASP A 221 15.15 14.60 -8.69
CA ASP A 221 16.36 15.27 -9.20
C ASP A 221 17.16 16.01 -8.10
N GLY A 222 16.89 15.71 -6.83
CA GLY A 222 17.49 16.44 -5.71
C GLY A 222 16.81 17.77 -5.38
N HIS A 223 15.75 18.15 -6.11
CA HIS A 223 14.89 19.29 -5.77
C HIS A 223 13.53 18.87 -5.20
N CYS A 224 13.29 17.57 -4.99
CA CYS A 224 11.97 17.01 -4.60
C CYS A 224 11.26 17.76 -3.46
N GLY A 225 11.97 18.21 -2.42
CA GLY A 225 11.35 19.00 -1.34
C GLY A 225 10.74 20.32 -1.84
N TYR A 226 11.44 21.04 -2.71
CA TYR A 226 10.99 22.31 -3.27
C TYR A 226 9.90 22.10 -4.33
N TRP A 227 10.00 21.01 -5.09
CA TRP A 227 8.91 20.55 -5.96
C TRP A 227 7.63 20.29 -5.16
N ALA A 228 7.76 19.59 -4.02
CA ALA A 228 6.63 19.29 -3.16
C ALA A 228 5.99 20.56 -2.58
N VAL A 229 6.80 21.53 -2.13
CA VAL A 229 6.29 22.83 -1.65
C VAL A 229 5.59 23.61 -2.78
N SER A 230 6.17 23.68 -3.97
CA SER A 230 5.55 24.33 -5.15
C SER A 230 4.17 23.76 -5.44
N TRP A 231 4.05 22.42 -5.41
CA TRP A 231 2.79 21.74 -5.64
C TRP A 231 1.78 22.00 -4.51
N ALA A 232 2.23 21.93 -3.24
CA ALA A 232 1.37 22.18 -2.07
C ALA A 232 0.83 23.62 -2.03
N LEU A 233 1.55 24.57 -2.62
CA LEU A 233 1.10 25.95 -2.80
C LEU A 233 0.14 26.13 -4.00
N GLY A 234 -0.13 25.08 -4.77
CA GLY A 234 -0.98 25.13 -5.95
C GLY A 234 -0.32 25.74 -7.19
N ARG A 235 1.01 25.92 -7.19
CA ARG A 235 1.77 26.53 -8.30
C ARG A 235 2.19 25.53 -9.38
N GLY A 236 1.85 24.25 -9.20
CA GLY A 236 2.16 23.19 -10.17
C GLY A 236 3.64 22.79 -10.21
N GLN A 237 4.06 22.24 -11.35
CA GLN A 237 5.39 21.66 -11.59
C GLN A 237 6.37 22.65 -12.26
N GLY A 238 6.25 23.96 -12.03
CA GLY A 238 7.18 24.96 -12.60
C GLY A 238 8.07 25.68 -11.58
N ASP A 239 7.58 25.91 -10.37
CA ASP A 239 8.08 27.02 -9.54
C ASP A 239 9.10 26.61 -8.46
N TYR A 240 9.60 25.38 -8.45
CA TYR A 240 10.53 24.91 -7.39
C TYR A 240 11.81 25.75 -7.23
N MET A 241 12.30 26.38 -8.31
CA MET A 241 13.44 27.31 -8.26
C MET A 241 13.03 28.61 -7.59
N LYS A 242 11.86 29.15 -7.95
CA LYS A 242 11.26 30.32 -7.31
C LYS A 242 10.98 30.08 -5.83
N ILE A 243 10.55 28.87 -5.45
CA ILE A 243 10.42 28.47 -4.04
C ILE A 243 11.76 28.62 -3.31
N ARG A 244 12.88 28.22 -3.91
CA ARG A 244 14.20 28.41 -3.29
C ARG A 244 14.54 29.89 -3.12
N GLU A 245 14.32 30.71 -4.14
CA GLU A 245 14.54 32.16 -4.09
C GLU A 245 13.71 32.82 -2.99
N GLU A 246 12.42 32.47 -2.89
CA GLU A 246 11.52 32.99 -1.84
C GLU A 246 11.97 32.58 -0.44
N LEU A 247 12.47 31.34 -0.27
CA LEU A 247 13.03 30.89 1.01
C LEU A 247 14.36 31.58 1.35
N VAL A 248 15.23 31.84 0.36
CA VAL A 248 16.44 32.65 0.56
C VAL A 248 16.05 34.04 1.03
N LYS A 249 15.07 34.65 0.37
CA LYS A 249 14.57 35.98 0.72
C LYS A 249 14.02 36.02 2.16
N GLU A 250 13.18 35.06 2.55
CA GLU A 250 12.67 34.97 3.93
C GLU A 250 13.79 34.91 4.97
N VAL A 251 14.79 34.07 4.74
CA VAL A 251 15.94 33.93 5.67
C VAL A 251 16.77 35.21 5.72
N MET A 252 16.91 35.91 4.59
CA MET A 252 17.66 37.17 4.53
C MET A 252 16.89 38.33 5.19
N ASP A 253 15.61 38.48 4.88
CA ASP A 253 14.76 39.55 5.41
C ASP A 253 14.60 39.41 6.94
N ARG A 254 14.64 38.17 7.48
CA ARG A 254 14.54 37.89 8.92
C ARG A 254 15.84 37.41 9.56
N ARG A 255 16.99 37.71 8.96
CA ARG A 255 18.30 37.20 9.39
C ARG A 255 18.57 37.42 10.88
N GLU A 256 18.33 38.64 11.37
CA GLU A 256 18.57 38.98 12.78
C GLU A 256 17.69 38.16 13.72
N TRP A 257 16.42 37.95 13.36
CA TRP A 257 15.50 37.15 14.15
C TRP A 257 15.94 35.68 14.22
N TYR A 258 16.33 35.10 13.09
CA TYR A 258 16.83 33.71 13.04
C TYR A 258 18.14 33.55 13.83
N SER A 259 19.04 34.54 13.77
CA SER A 259 20.28 34.57 14.56
C SER A 259 19.99 34.64 16.06
N LYS A 260 19.11 35.56 16.49
CA LYS A 260 18.79 35.80 17.90
C LYS A 260 18.20 34.57 18.59
N HIS A 261 17.37 33.80 17.89
CA HIS A 261 16.70 32.63 18.45
C HIS A 261 17.48 31.32 18.25
N SER A 262 18.76 31.41 17.84
CA SER A 262 19.65 30.28 17.57
C SER A 262 18.99 29.18 16.75
N PHE A 263 18.23 29.59 15.73
CA PHE A 263 17.40 28.67 14.95
C PHE A 263 18.24 27.67 14.14
N PHE A 264 19.45 28.10 13.77
CA PHE A 264 20.41 27.33 12.98
C PHE A 264 21.81 27.46 13.58
N ALA A 265 22.63 26.42 13.41
CA ALA A 265 24.05 26.49 13.76
C ALA A 265 24.80 27.55 12.95
N THR A 266 24.43 27.75 11.67
CA THR A 266 24.96 28.81 10.82
C THR A 266 23.95 29.17 9.73
N ILE A 267 23.53 30.44 9.66
CA ILE A 267 22.63 30.95 8.59
C ILE A 267 23.22 30.69 7.21
N ASP A 268 24.53 30.90 7.04
CA ASP A 268 25.20 30.74 5.75
C ASP A 268 25.14 29.30 5.22
N SER A 269 25.09 28.30 6.11
CA SER A 269 24.89 26.89 5.73
C SER A 269 23.51 26.67 5.10
N ILE A 270 22.48 27.31 5.65
CA ILE A 270 21.11 27.25 5.12
C ILE A 270 21.01 27.96 3.77
N LEU A 271 21.58 29.16 3.67
CA LEU A 271 21.62 29.89 2.40
C LEU A 271 22.37 29.12 1.33
N ASN A 272 23.53 28.53 1.65
CA ASN A 272 24.24 27.69 0.71
C ASN A 272 23.38 26.50 0.27
N ARG A 273 22.62 25.86 1.17
CA ARG A 273 21.71 24.76 0.79
C ARG A 273 20.58 25.20 -0.15
N LEU A 274 20.03 26.39 0.08
CA LEU A 274 18.93 26.97 -0.70
C LEU A 274 19.39 27.47 -2.09
N THR A 275 20.57 28.11 -2.16
CA THR A 275 21.09 28.73 -3.38
C THR A 275 21.62 27.69 -4.37
N VAL A 276 21.01 27.68 -5.56
CA VAL A 276 21.40 26.84 -6.70
C VAL A 276 21.32 27.67 -7.99
N ASN A 277 22.37 27.62 -8.79
CA ASN A 277 22.51 28.45 -10.01
C ASN A 277 22.06 27.71 -11.27
N SER A 278 21.48 26.52 -11.14
CA SER A 278 21.09 25.68 -12.27
C SER A 278 19.89 24.81 -11.92
N PRO A 279 18.98 24.55 -12.89
CA PRO A 279 17.89 23.59 -12.73
C PRO A 279 18.35 22.13 -12.86
N LYS A 280 19.64 21.88 -13.10
CA LYS A 280 20.20 20.52 -13.19
C LYS A 280 20.07 19.77 -11.86
N PRO A 281 19.99 18.42 -11.89
CA PRO A 281 19.92 17.63 -10.68
C PRO A 281 21.01 17.99 -9.66
N CYS A 282 20.61 18.07 -8.40
CA CYS A 282 21.45 18.55 -7.32
C CYS A 282 21.93 17.44 -6.39
N HIS A 283 23.17 17.59 -5.90
CA HIS A 283 23.76 16.72 -4.89
C HIS A 283 23.15 16.94 -3.51
N VAL A 284 23.37 15.98 -2.60
CA VAL A 284 22.76 15.90 -1.25
C VAL A 284 22.93 17.15 -0.39
N GLY A 285 23.99 17.94 -0.61
CA GLY A 285 24.26 19.20 0.08
C GLY A 285 23.20 20.28 -0.19
N LYS A 286 22.48 20.19 -1.30
CA LYS A 286 21.42 21.15 -1.69
C LYS A 286 20.00 20.63 -1.45
N TRP A 287 19.87 19.40 -0.94
CA TRP A 287 18.55 18.81 -0.66
C TRP A 287 17.87 19.55 0.50
N MET A 288 16.54 19.53 0.51
CA MET A 288 15.77 20.04 1.64
C MET A 288 16.07 19.20 2.91
N SER A 289 16.23 19.87 4.05
CA SER A 289 16.52 19.22 5.34
C SER A 289 15.49 19.63 6.39
N MET A 290 14.84 18.63 6.98
CA MET A 290 13.91 18.80 8.11
C MET A 290 14.66 18.51 9.43
N PRO A 291 14.29 19.12 10.57
CA PRO A 291 13.13 20.01 10.77
C PRO A 291 13.34 21.44 10.28
N THR A 292 14.58 21.86 10.10
CA THR A 292 14.99 23.24 9.82
C THR A 292 14.17 23.96 8.74
N MET A 293 13.89 23.29 7.62
CA MET A 293 13.14 23.91 6.53
C MET A 293 11.65 24.13 6.86
N GLY A 294 11.09 23.34 7.79
CA GLY A 294 9.67 23.42 8.15
C GLY A 294 9.28 24.82 8.63
N ASP A 295 10.06 25.40 9.53
CA ASP A 295 9.82 26.75 10.06
C ASP A 295 10.05 27.85 9.03
N ILE A 296 11.04 27.70 8.15
CA ILE A 296 11.31 28.67 7.08
C ILE A 296 10.14 28.67 6.09
N ILE A 297 9.64 27.49 5.70
CA ILE A 297 8.46 27.37 4.82
C ILE A 297 7.23 27.97 5.51
N ALA A 298 7.00 27.64 6.79
CA ALA A 298 5.85 28.14 7.53
C ALA A 298 5.83 29.68 7.60
N ASN A 299 6.97 30.29 7.91
CA ASN A 299 7.08 31.74 7.98
C ASN A 299 6.98 32.39 6.59
N ALA A 300 7.72 31.91 5.60
CA ALA A 300 7.77 32.47 4.25
C ALA A 300 6.37 32.54 3.60
N TYR A 301 5.57 31.49 3.78
CA TYR A 301 4.25 31.39 3.16
C TYR A 301 3.09 31.67 4.11
N GLN A 302 3.37 32.00 5.38
CA GLN A 302 2.38 32.24 6.42
C GLN A 302 1.33 31.13 6.47
N ARG A 303 1.79 29.88 6.49
CA ARG A 303 0.97 28.66 6.42
C ARG A 303 1.43 27.66 7.47
N SER A 304 0.50 26.90 8.01
CA SER A 304 0.82 25.70 8.78
C SER A 304 1.45 24.64 7.89
N VAL A 305 2.56 24.04 8.34
CA VAL A 305 3.25 22.95 7.65
C VAL A 305 3.17 21.68 8.49
N PHE A 306 2.71 20.59 7.88
CA PHE A 306 2.59 19.28 8.51
C PHE A 306 3.51 18.30 7.80
N PHE A 307 4.54 17.85 8.52
CA PHE A 307 5.55 16.94 8.00
C PHE A 307 5.38 15.54 8.56
N PHE A 308 5.41 14.55 7.66
CA PHE A 308 5.29 13.14 7.99
C PHE A 308 6.50 12.34 7.52
N SER A 309 7.03 11.47 8.36
CA SER A 309 8.01 10.46 7.93
C SER A 309 7.88 9.20 8.79
N ALA A 310 8.50 8.10 8.32
CA ALA A 310 8.54 6.85 9.05
C ALA A 310 9.33 6.92 10.37
N ILE A 311 10.23 7.91 10.51
CA ILE A 311 11.10 8.05 11.69
C ILE A 311 10.50 9.03 12.69
N TRP A 312 10.05 10.18 12.19
CA TRP A 312 9.47 11.24 13.00
C TRP A 312 8.54 12.13 12.17
N SER A 313 7.59 12.79 12.81
CA SER A 313 6.65 13.69 12.17
C SER A 313 6.47 14.91 13.06
N GLN A 314 6.27 16.09 12.48
CA GLN A 314 6.17 17.34 13.23
C GLN A 314 5.27 18.37 12.53
N THR A 315 4.62 19.20 13.34
CA THR A 315 3.92 20.40 12.89
C THR A 315 4.79 21.64 13.06
N PHE A 316 4.77 22.53 12.07
CA PHE A 316 5.44 23.82 12.08
C PHE A 316 4.42 24.93 11.82
N PHE A 317 4.43 25.96 12.68
CA PHE A 317 3.55 27.11 12.56
C PHE A 317 4.35 28.40 12.32
N PRO A 318 3.76 29.37 11.61
CA PRO A 318 4.37 30.70 11.48
C PRO A 318 4.60 31.34 12.86
N HIS A 319 5.69 32.06 13.01
CA HIS A 319 6.08 32.67 14.29
C HIS A 319 5.52 34.08 14.50
N SER A 320 5.13 34.77 13.42
CA SER A 320 4.83 36.22 13.46
C SER A 320 3.50 36.61 12.83
N CYS A 321 2.69 35.64 12.39
CA CYS A 321 1.39 35.95 11.80
C CYS A 321 0.27 35.26 12.57
N LEU A 322 -0.89 35.91 12.58
CA LEU A 322 -2.12 35.32 13.07
C LEU A 322 -2.50 34.09 12.22
N PRO A 323 -3.25 33.14 12.81
CA PRO A 323 -4.11 32.22 12.08
C PRO A 323 -4.79 32.87 10.90
N ASN A 324 -4.68 32.24 9.75
CA ASN A 324 -5.30 32.72 8.51
C ASN A 324 -5.92 31.54 7.75
N ASN A 325 -6.61 31.86 6.65
CA ASN A 325 -7.30 30.88 5.82
C ASN A 325 -6.42 30.31 4.70
N ASN A 326 -5.10 30.51 4.75
CA ASN A 326 -4.21 29.93 3.76
C ASN A 326 -4.23 28.40 3.88
N PRO A 327 -4.37 27.65 2.77
CA PRO A 327 -4.35 26.19 2.82
C PRO A 327 -3.06 25.65 3.46
N PRO A 328 -3.15 24.65 4.35
CA PRO A 328 -1.98 24.01 4.93
C PRO A 328 -1.07 23.33 3.90
N ILE A 329 0.21 23.23 4.24
CA ILE A 329 1.21 22.50 3.45
C ILE A 329 1.43 21.13 4.10
N PHE A 330 1.09 20.06 3.39
CA PHE A 330 1.33 18.69 3.85
C PHE A 330 2.47 18.06 3.06
N LEU A 331 3.51 17.61 3.76
CA LEU A 331 4.70 16.99 3.17
C LEU A 331 4.96 15.65 3.81
N ALA A 332 5.33 14.65 3.01
CA ALA A 332 5.85 13.38 3.50
C ALA A 332 7.25 13.11 2.97
N LEU A 333 8.10 12.51 3.80
CA LEU A 333 9.39 11.96 3.41
C LEU A 333 9.31 10.44 3.38
N VAL A 334 9.41 9.87 2.18
CA VAL A 334 9.46 8.43 1.97
C VAL A 334 10.87 8.05 1.51
N SER A 335 11.58 7.31 2.36
CA SER A 335 13.02 7.04 2.21
C SER A 335 13.84 8.34 2.17
N LYS A 336 14.18 8.82 0.97
CA LYS A 336 14.94 10.07 0.75
C LYS A 336 14.24 11.01 -0.23
N HIS A 337 12.94 10.82 -0.45
CA HIS A 337 12.16 11.56 -1.43
C HIS A 337 10.97 12.25 -0.77
N PHE A 338 10.84 13.56 -1.00
CA PHE A 338 9.71 14.35 -0.53
C PHE A 338 8.54 14.26 -1.50
N ILE A 339 7.34 14.06 -0.97
CA ILE A 339 6.08 14.08 -1.71
C ILE A 339 5.10 15.03 -1.01
N PRO A 340 4.34 15.86 -1.74
CA PRO A 340 3.24 16.60 -1.17
C PRO A 340 2.01 15.70 -1.03
N LEU A 341 1.23 15.98 0.00
CA LEU A 341 -0.02 15.27 0.27
C LEU A 341 -1.21 16.21 0.10
N SER A 342 -2.33 15.66 -0.34
CA SER A 342 -3.64 16.29 -0.23
C SER A 342 -4.48 15.41 0.67
N LEU A 343 -5.16 16.01 1.66
CA LEU A 343 -6.07 15.30 2.56
C LEU A 343 -7.50 15.46 2.06
N ASN A 344 -8.37 14.50 2.38
CA ASN A 344 -9.80 14.62 2.13
C ASN A 344 -10.42 15.74 2.97
N THR A 345 -10.00 15.85 4.24
CA THR A 345 -10.45 16.88 5.18
C THR A 345 -9.22 17.63 5.71
N PRO A 346 -8.74 18.68 5.03
CA PRO A 346 -7.52 19.40 5.45
C PRO A 346 -7.71 20.24 6.72
N SER A 347 -8.93 20.40 7.20
CA SER A 347 -9.28 21.09 8.46
C SER A 347 -9.38 20.18 9.67
N LEU A 348 -9.46 18.86 9.49
CA LEU A 348 -9.58 17.88 10.57
C LEU A 348 -8.88 16.59 10.17
N PHE A 349 -7.72 16.33 10.78
CA PHE A 349 -6.85 15.19 10.47
C PHE A 349 -5.96 14.88 11.69
N PRO A 350 -5.37 13.67 11.81
CA PRO A 350 -4.40 13.38 12.87
C PRO A 350 -3.10 14.17 12.63
N ALA A 351 -3.01 15.39 13.17
CA ALA A 351 -1.84 16.24 13.00
C ALA A 351 -0.64 15.72 13.81
N PRO A 352 0.57 15.68 13.23
CA PRO A 352 1.77 15.36 13.98
C PRO A 352 1.99 16.38 15.10
N GLN A 353 2.73 16.01 16.15
CA GLN A 353 2.86 16.89 17.30
C GLN A 353 3.59 18.19 16.96
N LEU A 354 3.14 19.28 17.59
CA LEU A 354 3.89 20.53 17.67
C LEU A 354 4.88 20.45 18.83
N LEU A 355 6.15 20.75 18.59
CA LEU A 355 7.15 20.87 19.66
C LEU A 355 6.96 22.20 20.39
N THR A 356 5.96 22.26 21.28
CA THR A 356 5.56 23.50 21.99
C THR A 356 6.69 24.11 22.79
N LYS A 357 7.56 23.28 23.41
CA LYS A 357 8.73 23.76 24.15
C LYS A 357 9.72 24.56 23.28
N ASP A 358 9.77 24.27 21.98
CA ASP A 358 10.67 24.93 21.04
C ASP A 358 10.01 26.13 20.34
N TRP A 359 8.73 26.00 19.98
CA TRP A 359 8.00 26.99 19.19
C TRP A 359 7.41 28.11 20.04
N THR A 360 6.74 27.79 21.15
CA THR A 360 6.01 28.76 21.99
C THR A 360 6.90 29.92 22.47
N PRO A 361 8.15 29.72 22.93
CA PRO A 361 9.01 30.82 23.37
C PRO A 361 9.44 31.77 22.24
N LYS A 362 9.36 31.33 20.98
CA LYS A 362 9.78 32.08 19.78
C LYS A 362 8.60 32.72 19.05
N ALA A 363 7.38 32.27 19.33
CA ALA A 363 6.16 32.76 18.69
C ALA A 363 5.73 34.11 19.29
N SER A 364 5.29 35.02 18.41
CA SER A 364 4.59 36.24 18.81
C SER A 364 3.27 35.92 19.54
N PRO A 365 2.77 36.80 20.42
CA PRO A 365 1.47 36.62 21.08
C PRO A 365 0.33 36.32 20.11
N GLU A 366 0.36 36.94 18.93
CA GLU A 366 -0.58 36.73 17.84
C GLU A 366 -0.49 35.32 17.26
N ALA A 367 0.73 34.83 17.03
CA ALA A 367 0.97 33.52 16.45
C ALA A 367 0.59 32.36 17.39
N LEU A 368 0.59 32.56 18.71
CA LEU A 368 0.17 31.53 19.67
C LEU A 368 -1.25 30.99 19.40
N LYS A 369 -2.08 31.76 18.71
CA LYS A 369 -3.44 31.36 18.31
C LYS A 369 -3.47 30.25 17.23
N TRP A 370 -2.33 29.91 16.60
CA TRP A 370 -2.25 28.75 15.69
C TRP A 370 -2.47 27.42 16.42
N GLN A 371 -2.00 27.30 17.67
CA GLN A 371 -2.17 26.08 18.45
C GLN A 371 -3.64 25.71 18.69
N PRO A 372 -4.52 26.60 19.21
CA PRO A 372 -5.93 26.28 19.39
C PRO A 372 -6.67 26.02 18.07
N GLN A 373 -6.24 26.61 16.94
CA GLN A 373 -6.86 26.36 15.62
C GLN A 373 -6.78 24.88 15.19
N TYR A 374 -5.71 24.18 15.60
CA TYR A 374 -5.48 22.77 15.27
C TYR A 374 -5.62 21.83 16.47
N GLU A 375 -6.21 22.29 17.58
CA GLU A 375 -6.31 21.51 18.82
C GLU A 375 -7.02 20.17 18.61
N GLU A 376 -8.14 20.17 17.87
CA GLU A 376 -8.87 18.95 17.53
C GLU A 376 -8.04 18.00 16.65
N CYS A 377 -7.22 18.55 15.74
CA CYS A 377 -6.31 17.74 14.92
C CYS A 377 -5.24 17.04 15.78
N PHE A 378 -4.73 17.70 16.81
CA PHE A 378 -3.77 17.10 17.74
C PHE A 378 -4.43 16.05 18.65
N LYS A 379 -5.67 16.28 19.11
CA LYS A 379 -6.44 15.30 19.88
C LYS A 379 -6.64 13.99 19.11
N LEU A 380 -6.91 14.07 17.80
CA LEU A 380 -7.04 12.89 16.93
C LEU A 380 -5.76 12.04 16.84
N THR A 381 -4.59 12.64 17.01
CA THR A 381 -3.32 11.92 17.04
C THR A 381 -3.07 11.27 18.39
N ILE A 382 -3.49 11.90 19.48
CA ILE A 382 -3.33 11.37 20.84
C ILE A 382 -4.33 10.23 21.11
N SER A 383 -5.57 10.36 20.65
CA SER A 383 -6.63 9.35 20.83
C SER A 383 -6.34 8.07 20.03
N ARG A 384 -5.65 8.21 18.90
CA ARG A 384 -5.05 7.09 18.16
C ARG A 384 -3.74 6.71 18.86
N LYS A 385 -3.81 5.82 19.87
CA LYS A 385 -2.62 5.13 20.40
C LYS A 385 -1.74 4.73 19.22
N LEU A 386 -0.65 5.47 19.00
CA LEU A 386 0.37 5.08 18.03
C LEU A 386 0.77 3.66 18.44
N LEU A 387 0.73 2.73 17.51
CA LEU A 387 1.18 1.34 17.69
C LEU A 387 2.70 1.24 17.95
N PHE A 388 3.31 2.31 18.46
CA PHE A 388 4.71 2.40 18.82
C PHE A 388 4.78 2.79 20.31
N PRO A 389 5.39 1.95 21.16
CA PRO A 389 5.51 2.25 22.57
C PRO A 389 6.28 3.54 22.76
N SER A 390 5.69 4.44 23.54
CA SER A 390 6.33 5.62 24.11
C SER A 390 7.43 5.16 25.08
N SER A 391 8.62 4.92 24.55
CA SER A 391 9.85 4.88 25.34
C SER A 391 10.95 5.58 24.57
N GLN A 392 11.49 6.63 25.21
CA GLN A 392 12.67 7.43 24.85
C GLN A 392 12.45 8.53 23.81
N TYR A 393 12.14 9.74 24.30
CA TYR A 393 12.90 10.96 24.03
C TYR A 393 12.92 11.83 25.28
#